data_AF-K6E7I5-F1
#
_entry.id   AF-K6E7I5-F1
#
_cell.length_a   1.000
_cell.length_b   1.000
_cell.length_c   1.000
_cell.angle_alpha   90.00
_cell.angle_beta   90.00
_cell.angle_gamma   90.00
#
_symmetry.space_group_name_H-M   'P 1'
#
loop_
_entity.id
_entity.type
_entity.pdbx_description
1 polymer ?
#
loop_
_entity_poly.entity_id
_entity_poly.type
_entity_poly.pdbx_seq_one_letter_code
_entity_poly.pdbx_strand_id
1 'polypeptide(L)'
;MGEKSRQHYVPKFYLRNFSDSKKSIDTYNIANSKYIPNASIKDMCQKHNFYGSDKKVEDFLNVEIEAKASPIIKNILDTNKFPNDLEEYMQLLMFLLVSEARNLKMAESTNNMFDFIAKTMLKEHPDFKEMDLDSFKMEVKEPANHSIKFALESTPYVLDLERILLVEQTGARRFITSDNPLVRYDSFYLSKRYLGGFGYMTRGLQLFFPISPNKCILLYDSKAYDIPEVKNGILTLRKARDVDQLNELFYLNAYNNVFFNQKTKKDYIEGIHQKNKRMPRISELEREVASFKSVDSNGALVHLSQNRVTKKMNFSWIKSSQFANSLQIPAHMGGLNRMESPFIRQFIEEQRTKFAKERQPSAGKYFREER
;
A
#
# COMPACT_ATOMS: atom_id res chain seq x y z
N MET A 1 -10.74 -31.71 15.79
CA MET A 1 -9.96 -30.46 15.96
C MET A 1 -9.76 -29.85 14.58
N GLY A 2 -10.58 -28.86 14.20
CA GLY A 2 -10.50 -28.20 12.89
C GLY A 2 -9.44 -27.11 12.89
N GLU A 3 -8.18 -27.49 12.66
CA GLU A 3 -7.04 -26.55 12.67
C GLU A 3 -6.74 -25.94 11.30
N LYS A 4 -6.72 -24.59 11.30
CA LYS A 4 -6.39 -23.65 10.22
C LYS A 4 -7.30 -23.69 8.99
N SER A 5 -8.55 -23.26 9.16
CA SER A 5 -9.37 -22.84 8.01
C SER A 5 -9.42 -21.32 7.84
N ARG A 6 -9.05 -20.56 8.87
CA ARG A 6 -8.97 -19.09 8.81
C ARG A 6 -7.52 -18.65 8.78
N GLN A 7 -7.21 -17.77 7.83
CA GLN A 7 -5.87 -17.31 7.54
C GLN A 7 -5.81 -15.79 7.72
N HIS A 8 -4.78 -15.32 8.42
CA HIS A 8 -4.62 -13.91 8.78
C HIS A 8 -4.00 -13.12 7.61
N TYR A 9 -4.67 -12.04 7.19
CA TYR A 9 -4.15 -11.09 6.22
C TYR A 9 -3.41 -9.91 6.86
N VAL A 10 -3.54 -9.71 8.18
CA VAL A 10 -2.58 -8.92 8.98
C VAL A 10 -1.99 -9.83 10.07
N PRO A 11 -0.66 -9.91 10.23
CA PRO A 11 -0.02 -10.76 11.22
C PRO A 11 -0.47 -10.47 12.65
N LYS A 12 -0.74 -11.52 13.43
CA LYS A 12 -1.10 -11.38 14.84
C LYS A 12 0.05 -10.78 15.66
N PHE A 13 1.30 -11.15 15.37
CA PHE A 13 2.46 -10.62 16.10
C PHE A 13 2.55 -9.09 15.95
N TYR A 14 2.22 -8.57 14.77
CA TYR A 14 2.19 -7.14 14.50
C TYR A 14 1.12 -6.43 15.34
N LEU A 15 -0.13 -6.92 15.34
CA LEU A 15 -1.22 -6.32 16.13
C LEU A 15 -0.93 -6.36 17.64
N ARG A 16 -0.20 -7.39 18.12
CA ARG A 16 0.24 -7.48 19.52
C ARG A 16 1.16 -6.33 19.94
N ASN A 17 1.85 -5.65 19.03
CA ASN A 17 2.67 -4.50 19.37
C ASN A 17 1.84 -3.29 19.81
N PHE A 18 0.57 -3.23 19.41
CA PHE A 18 -0.37 -2.17 19.79
C PHE A 18 -1.22 -2.54 21.01
N SER A 19 -1.11 -3.77 21.49
CA SER A 19 -1.90 -4.30 22.60
C SER A 19 -1.14 -4.26 23.92
N ASP A 20 -1.81 -3.80 24.98
CA ASP A 20 -1.32 -3.92 26.36
C ASP A 20 -1.36 -5.39 26.84
N SER A 21 -2.42 -6.14 26.51
CA SER A 21 -2.63 -7.53 26.98
C SER A 21 -2.00 -8.60 26.08
N LYS A 22 -1.52 -8.23 24.89
CA LYS A 22 -1.10 -9.12 23.79
C LYS A 22 -2.19 -10.08 23.28
N LYS A 23 -3.43 -9.94 23.75
CA LYS A 23 -4.58 -10.79 23.38
C LYS A 23 -5.73 -9.99 22.77
N SER A 24 -5.93 -8.76 23.25
CA SER A 24 -7.01 -7.87 22.82
C SER A 24 -6.48 -6.54 22.31
N ILE A 25 -7.20 -5.90 21.40
CA ILE A 25 -6.89 -4.58 20.85
C ILE A 25 -8.16 -3.76 20.75
N ASP A 26 -8.04 -2.46 20.95
CA ASP A 26 -9.17 -1.57 20.72
C ASP A 26 -9.32 -1.30 19.23
N THR A 27 -10.56 -1.41 18.75
CA THR A 27 -10.87 -1.36 17.33
C THR A 27 -11.96 -0.31 17.08
N TYR A 28 -11.80 0.47 16.03
CA TYR A 28 -12.87 1.29 15.47
C TYR A 28 -13.20 0.77 14.07
N ASN A 29 -14.42 0.26 13.90
CA ASN A 29 -14.93 -0.14 12.61
C ASN A 29 -15.47 1.09 11.87
N ILE A 30 -14.84 1.41 10.74
CA ILE A 30 -15.09 2.64 9.99
C ILE A 30 -16.46 2.62 9.32
N ALA A 31 -16.81 1.49 8.68
CA ALA A 31 -18.06 1.35 7.93
C ALA A 31 -19.28 1.49 8.85
N ASN A 32 -19.22 0.87 10.03
CA ASN A 32 -20.31 0.90 11.01
C ASN A 32 -20.19 2.05 12.02
N SER A 33 -19.17 2.91 11.89
CA SER A 33 -18.87 4.01 12.83
C SER A 33 -18.88 3.54 14.30
N LYS A 34 -18.30 2.37 14.56
CA LYS A 34 -18.49 1.63 15.83
C LYS A 34 -17.18 1.35 16.53
N TYR A 35 -17.08 1.80 17.78
CA TYR A 35 -16.02 1.39 18.70
C TYR A 35 -16.29 -0.01 19.26
N ILE A 36 -15.25 -0.85 19.25
CA ILE A 36 -15.25 -2.21 19.77
C ILE A 36 -14.09 -2.31 20.77
N PRO A 37 -14.37 -2.22 22.08
CA PRO A 37 -13.33 -2.32 23.09
C PRO A 37 -12.79 -3.76 23.16
N ASN A 38 -11.48 -3.90 23.35
CA ASN A 38 -10.83 -5.18 23.62
C ASN A 38 -11.17 -6.33 22.64
N ALA A 39 -11.30 -6.03 21.35
CA ALA A 39 -11.49 -7.04 20.32
C ALA A 39 -10.35 -8.08 20.34
N SER A 40 -10.71 -9.36 20.23
CA SER A 40 -9.74 -10.47 20.21
C SER A 40 -8.84 -10.38 18.98
N ILE A 41 -7.51 -10.25 19.17
CA ILE A 41 -6.53 -10.21 18.06
C ILE A 41 -6.59 -11.51 17.23
N LYS A 42 -6.94 -12.64 17.86
CA LYS A 42 -7.11 -13.91 17.15
C LYS A 42 -8.21 -13.82 16.09
N ASP A 43 -9.23 -12.99 16.35
CA ASP A 43 -10.43 -12.92 15.53
C ASP A 43 -10.39 -11.80 14.49
N MET A 44 -9.44 -10.86 14.60
CA MET A 44 -9.24 -9.76 13.66
C MET A 44 -8.43 -10.18 12.44
N CYS A 45 -8.64 -9.46 11.34
CA CYS A 45 -7.85 -9.55 10.10
C CYS A 45 -7.65 -10.97 9.54
N GLN A 46 -8.69 -11.79 9.51
CA GLN A 46 -8.67 -13.14 8.95
C GLN A 46 -9.84 -13.40 8.02
N LYS A 47 -9.66 -14.32 7.07
CA LYS A 47 -10.73 -14.85 6.21
C LYS A 47 -10.53 -16.35 6.00
N HIS A 48 -11.62 -17.07 5.76
CA HIS A 48 -11.55 -18.51 5.52
C HIS A 48 -10.84 -18.79 4.19
N ASN A 49 -9.84 -19.68 4.19
CA ASN A 49 -9.01 -20.08 3.04
C ASN A 49 -8.55 -18.90 2.17
N PHE A 50 -8.15 -17.80 2.80
CA PHE A 50 -7.84 -16.54 2.12
C PHE A 50 -6.74 -16.66 1.05
N TYR A 51 -5.74 -17.51 1.29
CA TYR A 51 -4.63 -17.82 0.39
C TYR A 51 -4.75 -19.18 -0.29
N GLY A 52 -5.89 -19.86 -0.12
CA GLY A 52 -6.11 -21.22 -0.59
C GLY A 52 -6.16 -22.25 0.55
N SER A 53 -6.78 -23.40 0.25
CA SER A 53 -6.99 -24.50 1.21
C SER A 53 -5.77 -25.40 1.40
N ASP A 54 -4.77 -25.32 0.53
CA ASP A 54 -3.57 -26.17 0.55
C ASP A 54 -2.48 -25.71 1.53
N LYS A 55 -2.69 -24.55 2.18
CA LYS A 55 -1.83 -23.91 3.18
C LYS A 55 -0.43 -23.50 2.70
N LYS A 56 -0.06 -23.70 1.43
CA LYS A 56 1.30 -23.42 0.94
C LYS A 56 1.72 -21.98 1.14
N VAL A 57 0.87 -21.04 0.73
CA VAL A 57 1.15 -19.60 0.86
C VAL A 57 1.07 -19.15 2.32
N GLU A 58 0.16 -19.70 3.13
CA GLU A 58 0.09 -19.40 4.56
C GLU A 58 1.37 -19.83 5.29
N ASP A 59 1.85 -21.04 5.02
CA ASP A 59 3.07 -21.56 5.65
C ASP A 59 4.32 -20.82 5.16
N PHE A 60 4.39 -20.46 3.87
CA PHE A 60 5.43 -19.57 3.34
C PHE A 60 5.44 -18.21 4.04
N LEU A 61 4.27 -17.55 4.15
CA LEU A 61 4.15 -16.27 4.84
C LEU A 61 4.57 -16.37 6.31
N ASN A 62 4.24 -17.48 6.98
CA ASN A 62 4.64 -17.69 8.36
C ASN A 62 6.17 -17.86 8.50
N VAL A 63 6.78 -18.76 7.72
CA VAL A 63 8.19 -19.15 7.89
C VAL A 63 9.15 -18.14 7.25
N GLU A 64 8.88 -17.73 6.01
CA GLU A 64 9.83 -16.93 5.23
C GLU A 64 9.66 -15.43 5.44
N ILE A 65 8.49 -14.98 5.92
CA ILE A 65 8.17 -13.55 6.05
C ILE A 65 7.96 -13.15 7.51
N GLU A 66 6.97 -13.73 8.20
CA GLU A 66 6.60 -13.31 9.57
C GLU A 66 7.65 -13.73 10.61
N ALA A 67 8.12 -14.98 10.58
CA ALA A 67 9.09 -15.49 11.55
C ALA A 67 10.44 -14.78 11.46
N LYS A 68 10.86 -14.36 10.26
CA LYS A 68 12.10 -13.58 10.04
C LYS A 68 11.94 -12.11 10.44
N ALA A 69 10.81 -11.48 10.10
CA ALA A 69 10.59 -10.07 10.42
C ALA A 69 10.27 -9.79 11.90
N SER A 70 9.61 -10.72 12.59
CA SER A 70 9.23 -10.54 14.00
C SER A 70 10.42 -10.19 14.92
N PRO A 71 11.55 -10.92 14.93
CA PRO A 71 12.72 -10.56 15.75
C PRO A 71 13.36 -9.23 15.32
N ILE A 72 13.37 -8.91 14.02
CA ILE A 72 13.92 -7.63 13.51
C ILE A 72 13.09 -6.45 14.02
N ILE A 73 11.75 -6.53 13.90
CA ILE A 73 10.82 -5.52 14.42
C ILE A 73 10.98 -5.39 15.93
N LYS A 74 11.10 -6.51 16.65
CA LYS A 74 11.35 -6.48 18.11
C LYS A 74 12.67 -5.74 18.43
N ASN A 75 13.75 -6.02 17.70
CA ASN A 75 15.02 -5.34 17.89
C ASN A 75 14.92 -3.82 17.63
N ILE A 76 14.19 -3.39 16.58
CA ILE A 76 13.92 -1.96 16.33
C ILE A 76 13.13 -1.36 17.51
N LEU A 77 12.13 -2.08 18.01
CA LEU A 77 11.33 -1.64 19.17
C LEU A 77 12.15 -1.58 20.47
N ASP A 78 13.17 -2.41 20.64
CA ASP A 78 13.97 -2.43 21.87
C ASP A 78 15.14 -1.42 21.80
N THR A 79 15.75 -1.24 20.62
CA THR A 79 17.02 -0.50 20.47
C THR A 79 16.92 0.82 19.71
N ASN A 80 15.80 1.08 19.03
CA ASN A 80 15.64 2.18 18.06
C ASN A 80 16.60 2.12 16.87
N LYS A 81 17.20 0.97 16.57
CA LYS A 81 18.15 0.81 15.47
C LYS A 81 17.58 -0.11 14.39
N PHE A 82 17.75 0.28 13.14
CA PHE A 82 17.52 -0.60 12.00
C PHE A 82 18.62 -1.67 11.92
N PRO A 83 18.36 -2.80 11.26
CA PRO A 83 19.41 -3.77 10.94
C PRO A 83 20.52 -3.09 10.13
N ASN A 84 21.76 -3.46 10.47
CA ASN A 84 22.95 -3.08 9.70
C ASN A 84 23.27 -4.14 8.63
N ASP A 85 22.89 -5.39 8.90
CA ASP A 85 23.02 -6.49 7.96
C ASP A 85 22.04 -6.33 6.79
N LEU A 86 22.52 -6.59 5.57
CA LEU A 86 21.74 -6.42 4.35
C LEU A 86 20.62 -7.46 4.23
N GLU A 87 20.87 -8.70 4.66
CA GLU A 87 19.88 -9.77 4.59
C GLU A 87 18.72 -9.50 5.54
N GLU A 88 19.01 -9.13 6.80
CA GLU A 88 17.97 -8.70 7.75
C GLU A 88 17.21 -7.47 7.22
N TYR A 89 17.91 -6.50 6.63
CA TYR A 89 17.24 -5.34 6.05
C TYR A 89 16.33 -5.72 4.87
N MET A 90 16.75 -6.63 3.99
CA MET A 90 15.91 -7.17 2.93
C MET A 90 14.69 -7.92 3.48
N GLN A 91 14.85 -8.70 4.55
CA GLN A 91 13.74 -9.38 5.22
C GLN A 91 12.72 -8.39 5.79
N LEU A 92 13.19 -7.28 6.38
CA LEU A 92 12.32 -6.19 6.80
C LEU A 92 11.55 -5.59 5.62
N LEU A 93 12.23 -5.27 4.51
CA LEU A 93 11.59 -4.70 3.33
C LEU A 93 10.55 -5.64 2.72
N MET A 94 10.87 -6.93 2.57
CA MET A 94 9.93 -7.96 2.10
C MET A 94 8.68 -7.98 2.97
N PHE A 95 8.84 -7.98 4.30
CA PHE A 95 7.71 -7.96 5.23
C PHE A 95 6.83 -6.71 5.07
N LEU A 96 7.44 -5.53 4.91
CA LEU A 96 6.69 -4.29 4.69
C LEU A 96 5.87 -4.37 3.40
N LEU A 97 6.50 -4.70 2.26
CA LEU A 97 5.82 -4.74 0.97
C LEU A 97 4.74 -5.84 0.92
N VAL A 98 5.02 -7.01 1.51
CA VAL A 98 4.02 -8.08 1.63
C VAL A 98 2.84 -7.65 2.51
N SER A 99 3.06 -6.83 3.55
CA SER A 99 1.98 -6.30 4.40
C SER A 99 1.04 -5.35 3.65
N GLU A 100 1.54 -4.59 2.66
CA GLU A 100 0.69 -3.80 1.74
C GLU A 100 -0.03 -4.69 0.72
N ALA A 101 0.60 -5.76 0.26
CA ALA A 101 0.09 -6.56 -0.84
C ALA A 101 -0.89 -7.67 -0.43
N ARG A 102 -0.78 -8.17 0.81
CA ARG A 102 -1.56 -9.34 1.26
C ARG A 102 -2.90 -9.00 1.91
N ASN A 103 -3.19 -7.73 2.20
CA ASN A 103 -4.38 -7.37 2.97
C ASN A 103 -5.67 -7.50 2.14
N LEU A 104 -6.81 -7.43 2.84
CA LEU A 104 -8.14 -7.61 2.23
C LEU A 104 -8.43 -6.54 1.16
N LYS A 105 -8.02 -5.29 1.36
CA LYS A 105 -8.21 -4.22 0.36
C LYS A 105 -7.57 -4.61 -0.96
N MET A 106 -6.32 -5.11 -0.91
CA MET A 106 -5.60 -5.49 -2.11
C MET A 106 -6.27 -6.67 -2.84
N ALA A 107 -6.73 -7.68 -2.09
CA ALA A 107 -7.46 -8.80 -2.66
C ALA A 107 -8.74 -8.36 -3.39
N GLU A 108 -9.52 -7.46 -2.77
CA GLU A 108 -10.76 -6.95 -3.38
C GLU A 108 -10.49 -6.00 -4.55
N SER A 109 -9.43 -5.20 -4.47
CA SER A 109 -8.94 -4.36 -5.58
C SER A 109 -8.55 -5.19 -6.80
N THR A 110 -7.82 -6.30 -6.61
CA THR A 110 -7.49 -7.25 -7.68
C THR A 110 -8.74 -7.85 -8.32
N ASN A 111 -9.72 -8.28 -7.52
CA ASN A 111 -10.98 -8.80 -8.05
C ASN A 111 -11.77 -7.74 -8.81
N ASN A 112 -11.86 -6.51 -8.28
CA ASN A 112 -12.55 -5.41 -8.95
C ASN A 112 -11.92 -5.05 -10.30
N MET A 113 -10.59 -5.02 -10.35
CA MET A 113 -9.84 -4.82 -11.60
C MET A 113 -10.10 -5.95 -12.61
N PHE A 114 -10.04 -7.21 -12.15
CA PHE A 114 -10.27 -8.36 -13.03
C PHE A 114 -11.70 -8.41 -13.57
N ASP A 115 -12.70 -8.21 -12.71
CA ASP A 115 -14.11 -8.15 -13.09
C ASP A 115 -14.33 -7.08 -14.18
N PHE A 116 -13.78 -5.88 -13.96
CA PHE A 116 -13.89 -4.78 -14.91
C PHE A 116 -13.24 -5.11 -16.27
N ILE A 117 -12.01 -5.62 -16.28
CA ILE A 117 -11.29 -5.96 -17.53
C ILE A 117 -12.02 -7.07 -18.27
N ALA A 118 -12.37 -8.16 -17.57
CA ALA A 118 -13.02 -9.32 -18.18
C ALA A 118 -14.36 -8.92 -18.80
N LYS A 119 -15.20 -8.17 -18.08
CA LYS A 119 -16.46 -7.66 -18.62
C LYS A 119 -16.25 -6.73 -19.79
N THR A 120 -15.29 -5.82 -19.73
CA THR A 120 -14.98 -4.90 -20.84
C THR A 120 -14.57 -5.66 -22.10
N MET A 121 -13.76 -6.73 -21.96
CA MET A 121 -13.37 -7.57 -23.09
C MET A 121 -14.53 -8.43 -23.62
N LEU A 122 -15.37 -8.98 -22.74
CA LEU A 122 -16.51 -9.82 -23.13
C LEU A 122 -17.66 -9.03 -23.77
N LYS A 123 -17.89 -7.76 -23.37
CA LYS A 123 -18.92 -6.89 -24.00
C LYS A 123 -18.72 -6.76 -25.52
N GLU A 124 -17.49 -6.83 -25.99
CA GLU A 124 -17.15 -6.74 -27.42
C GLU A 124 -17.15 -8.10 -28.14
N HIS A 125 -17.23 -9.23 -27.40
CA HIS A 125 -17.19 -10.57 -27.99
C HIS A 125 -18.57 -10.97 -28.54
N PRO A 126 -18.69 -11.44 -29.80
CA PRO A 126 -19.98 -11.76 -30.43
C PRO A 126 -20.88 -12.68 -29.60
N ASP A 127 -20.30 -13.74 -29.03
CA ASP A 127 -21.03 -14.76 -28.24
C ASP A 127 -21.63 -14.23 -26.92
N PHE A 128 -21.20 -13.05 -26.46
CA PHE A 128 -21.58 -12.50 -25.15
C PHE A 128 -22.33 -11.17 -25.24
N LYS A 129 -22.65 -10.68 -26.46
CA LYS A 129 -23.31 -9.37 -26.66
C LYS A 129 -24.70 -9.26 -26.03
N GLU A 130 -25.46 -10.35 -26.00
CA GLU A 130 -26.81 -10.37 -25.42
C GLU A 130 -26.82 -10.76 -23.94
N MET A 131 -25.65 -11.12 -23.38
CA MET A 131 -25.54 -11.49 -21.97
C MET A 131 -25.48 -10.25 -21.09
N ASP A 132 -26.32 -10.19 -20.06
CA ASP A 132 -26.18 -9.20 -19.00
C ASP A 132 -24.99 -9.57 -18.11
N LEU A 133 -23.80 -9.11 -18.50
CA LEU A 133 -22.56 -9.34 -17.76
C LEU A 133 -22.57 -8.68 -16.37
N ASP A 134 -23.42 -7.68 -16.14
CA ASP A 134 -23.50 -6.99 -14.85
C ASP A 134 -24.30 -7.78 -13.81
N SER A 135 -24.98 -8.87 -14.22
CA SER A 135 -25.71 -9.80 -13.34
C SER A 135 -24.81 -10.75 -12.52
N PHE A 136 -23.53 -10.89 -12.86
CA PHE A 136 -22.58 -11.74 -12.14
C PHE A 136 -21.25 -11.04 -11.85
N LYS A 137 -20.44 -11.65 -10.98
CA LYS A 137 -19.08 -11.20 -10.66
C LYS A 137 -18.06 -12.24 -11.10
N MET A 138 -17.02 -11.78 -11.78
CA MET A 138 -15.86 -12.58 -12.16
C MET A 138 -14.74 -12.33 -11.15
N GLU A 139 -14.32 -13.38 -10.45
CA GLU A 139 -13.29 -13.29 -9.42
C GLU A 139 -12.06 -14.11 -9.80
N VAL A 140 -10.88 -13.63 -9.41
CA VAL A 140 -9.65 -14.39 -9.52
C VAL A 140 -9.57 -15.34 -8.34
N LYS A 141 -9.16 -16.58 -8.58
CA LYS A 141 -8.86 -17.51 -7.48
C LYS A 141 -7.67 -16.98 -6.68
N GLU A 142 -7.85 -16.83 -5.37
CA GLU A 142 -6.81 -16.42 -4.41
C GLU A 142 -6.11 -15.10 -4.82
N PRO A 143 -6.85 -13.98 -4.92
CA PRO A 143 -6.37 -12.74 -5.53
C PRO A 143 -5.16 -12.13 -4.82
N ALA A 144 -5.00 -12.38 -3.52
CA ALA A 144 -3.85 -11.92 -2.74
C ALA A 144 -2.51 -12.55 -3.19
N ASN A 145 -2.53 -13.78 -3.71
CA ASN A 145 -1.30 -14.53 -4.01
C ASN A 145 -0.47 -13.86 -5.12
N HIS A 146 -1.13 -13.29 -6.13
CA HIS A 146 -0.47 -12.53 -7.20
C HIS A 146 0.18 -11.25 -6.67
N SER A 147 -0.53 -10.51 -5.82
CA SER A 147 -0.02 -9.28 -5.20
C SER A 147 1.18 -9.57 -4.29
N ILE A 148 1.15 -10.66 -3.52
CA ILE A 148 2.28 -11.10 -2.69
C ILE A 148 3.51 -11.38 -3.54
N LYS A 149 3.37 -12.14 -4.63
CA LYS A 149 4.48 -12.43 -5.55
C LYS A 149 5.08 -11.15 -6.11
N PHE A 150 4.25 -10.25 -6.61
CA PHE A 150 4.70 -8.95 -7.14
C PHE A 150 5.44 -8.11 -6.08
N ALA A 151 4.97 -8.13 -4.83
CA ALA A 151 5.63 -7.42 -3.74
C ALA A 151 7.03 -7.97 -3.45
N LEU A 152 7.19 -9.29 -3.44
CA LEU A 152 8.50 -9.94 -3.26
C LEU A 152 9.47 -9.56 -4.39
N GLU A 153 9.02 -9.67 -5.63
CA GLU A 153 9.80 -9.29 -6.83
C GLU A 153 10.16 -7.79 -6.84
N SER A 154 9.33 -6.96 -6.22
CA SER A 154 9.54 -5.51 -6.16
C SER A 154 10.50 -5.03 -5.05
N THR A 155 10.91 -5.92 -4.14
CA THR A 155 11.78 -5.57 -3.00
C THR A 155 13.05 -4.79 -3.41
N PRO A 156 13.78 -5.14 -4.49
CA PRO A 156 14.96 -4.40 -4.91
C PRO A 156 14.68 -2.93 -5.27
N TYR A 157 13.45 -2.61 -5.68
CA TYR A 157 13.07 -1.26 -6.10
C TYR A 157 12.84 -0.28 -4.97
N VAL A 158 12.97 -0.70 -3.70
CA VAL A 158 12.89 0.19 -2.54
C VAL A 158 14.17 0.21 -1.70
N LEU A 159 15.22 -0.49 -2.14
CA LEU A 159 16.51 -0.54 -1.44
C LEU A 159 17.24 0.82 -1.40
N ASP A 160 16.93 1.71 -2.34
CA ASP A 160 17.52 3.05 -2.43
C ASP A 160 16.88 4.06 -1.46
N LEU A 161 15.73 3.72 -0.87
CA LEU A 161 15.04 4.62 0.05
C LEU A 161 15.81 4.77 1.36
N GLU A 162 15.85 5.99 1.88
CA GLU A 162 16.35 6.23 3.23
C GLU A 162 15.35 5.75 4.27
N ARG A 163 15.86 5.28 5.41
CA ARG A 163 15.06 4.76 6.52
C ARG A 163 15.21 5.64 7.75
N ILE A 164 14.08 6.05 8.33
CA ILE A 164 14.06 6.72 9.63
C ILE A 164 12.99 6.10 10.54
N LEU A 165 13.26 6.16 11.83
CA LEU A 165 12.31 5.78 12.87
C LEU A 165 11.67 7.03 13.46
N LEU A 166 10.37 7.18 13.23
CA LEU A 166 9.55 8.20 13.87
C LEU A 166 9.24 7.73 15.30
N VAL A 167 9.63 8.52 16.31
CA VAL A 167 9.40 8.22 17.72
C VAL A 167 8.47 9.27 18.31
N GLU A 168 7.30 8.84 18.75
CA GLU A 168 6.32 9.70 19.42
C GLU A 168 6.77 9.99 20.87
N GLN A 169 6.87 11.29 21.22
CA GLN A 169 7.21 11.77 22.56
C GLN A 169 6.38 13.01 22.95
N THR A 170 5.14 13.07 22.50
CA THR A 170 4.20 14.16 22.81
C THR A 170 3.57 13.97 24.20
N GLY A 171 3.52 12.73 24.70
CA GLY A 171 2.84 12.36 25.95
C GLY A 171 1.31 12.37 25.87
N ALA A 172 0.73 12.97 24.82
CA ALA A 172 -0.70 13.17 24.64
C ALA A 172 -1.32 12.32 23.51
N ARG A 173 -0.48 11.73 22.65
CA ARG A 173 -0.89 10.95 21.47
C ARG A 173 -0.17 9.61 21.40
N ARG A 174 -0.67 8.74 20.55
CA ARG A 174 -0.09 7.44 20.18
C ARG A 174 -0.41 7.18 18.72
N PHE A 175 0.47 6.48 18.02
CA PHE A 175 0.18 6.00 16.68
C PHE A 175 -0.92 4.95 16.68
N ILE A 176 -1.76 5.01 15.65
CA ILE A 176 -2.75 3.96 15.32
C ILE A 176 -2.23 3.09 14.18
N THR A 177 -2.86 1.95 13.96
CA THR A 177 -2.69 1.12 12.75
C THR A 177 -4.05 0.69 12.20
N SER A 178 -4.08 -0.17 11.19
CA SER A 178 -5.30 -0.62 10.52
C SER A 178 -5.16 -2.02 9.94
N ASP A 179 -6.22 -2.47 9.28
CA ASP A 179 -6.25 -3.67 8.45
C ASP A 179 -5.51 -3.51 7.10
N ASN A 180 -4.94 -2.33 6.83
CA ASN A 180 -4.03 -2.02 5.72
C ASN A 180 -2.82 -1.21 6.25
N PRO A 181 -1.85 -1.89 6.88
CA PRO A 181 -0.92 -1.27 7.83
C PRO A 181 0.24 -0.49 7.18
N LEU A 182 0.65 -0.82 5.95
CA LEU A 182 1.65 -0.03 5.22
C LEU A 182 0.95 1.05 4.40
N VAL A 183 1.32 2.30 4.65
CA VAL A 183 0.78 3.45 3.90
C VAL A 183 1.78 3.90 2.86
N ARG A 184 1.42 3.72 1.59
CA ARG A 184 2.11 4.34 0.46
C ARG A 184 1.58 5.73 0.21
N TYR A 185 2.46 6.71 0.26
CA TYR A 185 2.13 8.12 0.16
C TYR A 185 3.18 8.88 -0.65
N ASP A 186 2.81 10.04 -1.18
CA ASP A 186 3.70 10.86 -2.00
C ASP A 186 3.35 12.35 -1.84
N SER A 187 3.97 12.98 -0.83
CA SER A 187 3.78 14.42 -0.58
C SER A 187 4.24 15.27 -1.77
N PHE A 188 5.23 14.81 -2.53
CA PHE A 188 5.80 15.51 -3.67
C PHE A 188 4.79 15.64 -4.81
N TYR A 189 4.19 14.54 -5.27
CA TYR A 189 3.16 14.58 -6.31
C TYR A 189 1.88 15.25 -5.85
N LEU A 190 1.45 15.02 -4.61
CA LEU A 190 0.28 15.71 -4.06
C LEU A 190 0.48 17.22 -3.97
N SER A 191 1.70 17.69 -3.69
CA SER A 191 2.01 19.12 -3.68
C SER A 191 1.88 19.76 -5.07
N LYS A 192 2.14 18.98 -6.13
CA LYS A 192 2.06 19.38 -7.54
C LYS A 192 0.72 19.03 -8.20
N ARG A 193 -0.27 18.56 -7.42
CA ARG A 193 -1.59 18.10 -7.92
C ARG A 193 -1.48 17.03 -9.01
N TYR A 194 -0.42 16.24 -8.99
CA TYR A 194 -0.18 15.18 -9.95
C TYR A 194 -0.80 13.87 -9.43
N LEU A 195 -1.74 13.32 -10.21
CA LEU A 195 -2.51 12.14 -9.85
C LEU A 195 -1.94 10.84 -10.44
N GLY A 196 -0.89 10.92 -11.26
CA GLY A 196 -0.14 9.74 -11.71
C GLY A 196 0.92 9.30 -10.69
N GLY A 197 1.74 8.32 -11.08
CA GLY A 197 2.94 7.91 -10.35
C GLY A 197 2.67 7.35 -8.96
N PHE A 198 2.25 6.09 -8.88
CA PHE A 198 1.97 5.41 -7.61
C PHE A 198 2.60 4.00 -7.54
N GLY A 199 3.82 3.87 -8.06
CA GLY A 199 4.59 2.63 -8.06
C GLY A 199 5.77 2.68 -7.10
N TYR A 200 6.38 1.53 -6.79
CA TYR A 200 7.56 1.49 -5.92
C TYR A 200 8.78 2.21 -6.50
N MET A 201 8.80 2.47 -7.80
CA MET A 201 9.92 3.10 -8.50
C MET A 201 9.82 4.63 -8.56
N THR A 202 8.69 5.22 -8.15
CA THR A 202 8.41 6.63 -8.42
C THR A 202 9.16 7.57 -7.47
N ARG A 203 9.62 8.70 -8.00
CA ARG A 203 10.16 9.83 -7.23
C ARG A 203 9.10 10.33 -6.27
N GLY A 204 9.49 10.62 -5.03
CA GLY A 204 8.56 11.11 -4.01
C GLY A 204 7.93 10.02 -3.15
N LEU A 205 8.28 8.75 -3.35
CA LEU A 205 7.76 7.65 -2.57
C LEU A 205 8.03 7.81 -1.07
N GLN A 206 6.98 7.64 -0.27
CA GLN A 206 7.01 7.52 1.18
C GLN A 206 6.23 6.28 1.60
N LEU A 207 6.83 5.44 2.44
CA LEU A 207 6.22 4.24 3.01
C LEU A 207 6.22 4.38 4.53
N PHE A 208 5.04 4.60 5.11
CA PHE A 208 4.85 4.71 6.56
C PHE A 208 4.30 3.40 7.12
N PHE A 209 4.96 2.86 8.13
CA PHE A 209 4.54 1.63 8.80
C PHE A 209 4.59 1.81 10.32
N PRO A 210 3.46 2.13 10.99
CA PRO A 210 3.44 2.20 12.44
C PRO A 210 3.71 0.79 13.00
N ILE A 211 4.76 0.61 13.81
CA ILE A 211 5.17 -0.69 14.36
C ILE A 211 4.75 -0.90 15.82
N SER A 212 4.39 0.19 16.49
CA SER A 212 3.85 0.22 17.84
C SER A 212 3.11 1.57 18.06
N PRO A 213 2.46 1.76 19.22
CA PRO A 213 1.81 3.02 19.56
C PRO A 213 2.76 4.22 19.69
N ASN A 214 4.07 3.99 19.69
CA ASN A 214 5.08 5.04 19.88
C ASN A 214 6.17 5.08 18.79
N LYS A 215 6.18 4.11 17.85
CA LYS A 215 7.21 4.01 16.81
C LYS A 215 6.58 3.73 15.45
N CYS A 216 7.07 4.42 14.43
CA CYS A 216 6.69 4.23 13.04
C CYS A 216 7.93 4.23 12.15
N ILE A 217 8.07 3.22 11.30
CA ILE A 217 9.11 3.18 10.27
C ILE A 217 8.65 4.07 9.12
N LEU A 218 9.55 4.93 8.65
CA LEU A 218 9.40 5.65 7.39
C LEU A 218 10.54 5.26 6.46
N LEU A 219 10.19 4.74 5.28
CA LEU A 219 11.09 4.68 4.13
C LEU A 219 10.73 5.81 3.19
N TYR A 220 11.69 6.59 2.75
CA TYR A 220 11.41 7.76 1.93
C TYR A 220 12.51 8.04 0.90
N ASP A 221 12.09 8.70 -0.17
CA ASP A 221 13.00 9.18 -1.21
C ASP A 221 13.73 10.45 -0.74
N SER A 222 15.00 10.32 -0.34
CA SER A 222 15.79 11.45 0.17
C SER A 222 16.22 12.44 -0.89
N LYS A 223 16.08 12.12 -2.19
CA LYS A 223 16.19 13.13 -3.24
C LYS A 223 14.93 13.97 -3.34
N ALA A 224 13.77 13.45 -2.96
CA ALA A 224 12.52 14.20 -2.97
C ALA A 224 12.31 15.07 -1.73
N TYR A 225 12.86 14.66 -0.58
CA TYR A 225 12.54 15.27 0.71
C TYR A 225 13.76 15.53 1.59
N ASP A 226 13.73 16.68 2.27
CA ASP A 226 14.65 17.02 3.35
C ASP A 226 13.94 16.86 4.71
N ILE A 227 14.57 16.12 5.62
CA ILE A 227 14.09 15.91 7.00
C ILE A 227 15.18 16.36 7.99
N PRO A 228 15.36 17.68 8.19
CA PRO A 228 16.54 18.23 8.86
C PRO A 228 16.64 17.90 10.35
N GLU A 229 15.53 17.52 10.99
CA GLU A 229 15.49 17.20 12.43
C GLU A 229 15.90 15.75 12.75
N VAL A 230 16.20 14.93 11.73
CA VAL A 230 16.65 13.54 11.93
C VAL A 230 18.04 13.51 12.56
N LYS A 231 18.20 12.71 13.61
CA LYS A 231 19.48 12.43 14.25
C LYS A 231 19.67 10.93 14.38
N ASN A 232 20.78 10.39 13.85
CA ASN A 232 21.10 8.97 13.89
C ASN A 232 19.95 8.07 13.39
N GLY A 233 19.26 8.49 12.31
CA GLY A 233 18.13 7.75 11.74
C GLY A 233 16.83 7.83 12.56
N ILE A 234 16.74 8.71 13.55
CA ILE A 234 15.57 8.88 14.41
C ILE A 234 15.03 10.29 14.26
N LEU A 235 13.70 10.40 14.11
CA LEU A 235 12.97 11.67 14.22
C LEU A 235 12.03 11.61 15.42
N THR A 236 12.24 12.49 16.40
CA THR A 236 11.39 12.57 17.58
C THR A 236 10.25 13.57 17.38
N LEU A 237 9.00 13.08 17.43
CA LEU A 237 7.82 13.92 17.33
C LEU A 237 7.39 14.41 18.72
N ARG A 238 7.56 15.71 18.96
CA ARG A 238 7.21 16.37 20.23
C ARG A 238 5.90 17.15 20.18
N LYS A 239 5.35 17.39 18.98
CA LYS A 239 4.10 18.11 18.79
C LYS A 239 2.97 17.12 18.53
N ALA A 240 1.91 17.17 19.34
CA ALA A 240 0.71 16.33 19.15
C ALA A 240 0.14 16.44 17.72
N ARG A 241 0.18 17.64 17.13
CA ARG A 241 -0.29 17.91 15.76
C ARG A 241 0.41 17.06 14.69
N ASP A 242 1.71 16.78 14.83
CA ASP A 242 2.42 15.94 13.85
C ASP A 242 1.95 14.48 13.93
N VAL A 243 1.66 13.99 15.13
CA VAL A 243 1.06 12.67 15.36
C VAL A 243 -0.39 12.63 14.86
N ASP A 244 -1.14 13.71 15.05
CA ASP A 244 -2.51 13.84 14.53
C ASP A 244 -2.54 13.74 13.00
N GLN A 245 -1.57 14.35 12.29
CA GLN A 245 -1.44 14.24 10.84
C GLN A 245 -1.10 12.81 10.38
N LEU A 246 -0.20 12.13 11.08
CA LEU A 246 0.13 10.73 10.78
C LEU A 246 -1.04 9.79 11.04
N ASN A 247 -1.75 9.95 12.17
CA ASN A 247 -2.93 9.15 12.45
C ASN A 247 -4.07 9.44 11.47
N GLU A 248 -4.24 10.68 11.03
CA GLU A 248 -5.20 11.00 9.97
C GLU A 248 -4.84 10.30 8.65
N LEU A 249 -3.55 10.26 8.29
CA LEU A 249 -3.08 9.48 7.15
C LEU A 249 -3.36 7.98 7.32
N PHE A 250 -3.03 7.39 8.48
CA PHE A 250 -3.25 5.97 8.75
C PHE A 250 -4.74 5.60 8.76
N TYR A 251 -5.58 6.49 9.28
CA TYR A 251 -7.03 6.35 9.25
C TYR A 251 -7.57 6.36 7.82
N LEU A 252 -7.11 7.29 6.97
CA LEU A 252 -7.57 7.36 5.57
C LEU A 252 -7.07 6.18 4.72
N ASN A 253 -5.95 5.56 5.11
CA ASN A 253 -5.43 4.34 4.49
C ASN A 253 -6.07 3.07 5.06
N ALA A 254 -6.87 3.14 6.12
CA ALA A 254 -7.55 1.99 6.67
C ALA A 254 -8.69 1.54 5.75
N TYR A 255 -8.90 0.23 5.66
CA TYR A 255 -9.93 -0.32 4.78
C TYR A 255 -11.26 -0.44 5.51
N ASN A 256 -11.34 -1.28 6.55
CA ASN A 256 -12.54 -1.43 7.37
C ASN A 256 -12.31 -1.06 8.83
N ASN A 257 -11.11 -1.28 9.36
CA ASN A 257 -10.84 -1.21 10.79
C ASN A 257 -9.57 -0.42 11.08
N VAL A 258 -9.67 0.45 12.09
CA VAL A 258 -8.53 1.08 12.76
C VAL A 258 -8.30 0.37 14.08
N PHE A 259 -7.05 0.05 14.36
CA PHE A 259 -6.61 -0.58 15.60
C PHE A 259 -5.73 0.36 16.41
N PHE A 260 -5.93 0.40 17.71
CA PHE A 260 -5.20 1.30 18.58
C PHE A 260 -5.00 0.73 19.98
N ASN A 261 -3.99 1.29 20.67
CA ASN A 261 -3.69 0.92 22.03
C ASN A 261 -4.76 1.42 23.00
N GLN A 262 -5.06 0.62 24.03
CA GLN A 262 -6.10 0.87 25.03
C GLN A 262 -5.94 2.20 25.79
N LYS A 263 -4.73 2.76 25.84
CA LYS A 263 -4.49 4.09 26.44
C LYS A 263 -4.89 5.25 25.52
N THR A 264 -5.29 4.98 24.28
CA THR A 264 -5.80 5.97 23.33
C THR A 264 -7.30 6.11 23.54
N LYS A 265 -7.77 7.33 23.83
CA LYS A 265 -9.19 7.59 24.10
C LYS A 265 -10.03 7.37 22.83
N LYS A 266 -11.18 6.71 22.96
CA LYS A 266 -12.11 6.51 21.83
C LYS A 266 -12.52 7.82 21.15
N ASP A 267 -12.75 8.89 21.92
CA ASP A 267 -13.20 10.19 21.41
C ASP A 267 -12.18 10.81 20.44
N TYR A 268 -10.90 10.49 20.59
CA TYR A 268 -9.86 10.91 19.64
C TYR A 268 -10.04 10.24 18.28
N ILE A 269 -10.34 8.94 18.27
CA ILE A 269 -10.59 8.18 17.04
C ILE A 269 -11.90 8.60 16.38
N GLU A 270 -12.96 8.80 17.19
CA GLU A 270 -14.24 9.34 16.73
C GLU A 270 -14.07 10.75 16.15
N GLY A 271 -13.22 11.58 16.74
CA GLY A 271 -12.86 12.90 16.21
C GLY A 271 -12.18 12.82 14.83
N ILE A 272 -11.23 11.89 14.64
CA ILE A 272 -10.60 11.65 13.33
C ILE A 272 -11.65 11.18 12.32
N HIS A 273 -12.53 10.27 12.72
CA HIS A 273 -13.62 9.77 11.87
C HIS A 273 -14.56 10.90 11.44
N GLN A 274 -15.07 11.69 12.39
CA GLN A 274 -15.98 12.81 12.08
C GLN A 274 -15.35 13.86 11.18
N LYS A 275 -14.06 14.17 11.39
CA LYS A 275 -13.29 15.08 10.52
C LYS A 275 -13.17 14.58 9.09
N ASN A 276 -13.13 13.27 8.88
CA ASN A 276 -12.85 12.65 7.58
C ASN A 276 -14.04 11.92 6.95
N LYS A 277 -15.24 11.96 7.56
CA LYS A 277 -16.42 11.20 7.09
C LYS A 277 -16.87 11.49 5.66
N ARG A 278 -16.55 12.68 5.14
CA ARG A 278 -16.86 13.13 3.77
C ARG A 278 -15.68 13.00 2.81
N MET A 279 -14.53 12.53 3.30
CA MET A 279 -13.36 12.36 2.45
C MET A 279 -13.50 11.06 1.66
N PRO A 280 -13.08 11.05 0.39
CA PRO A 280 -13.06 9.83 -0.39
C PRO A 280 -12.19 8.77 0.28
N ARG A 281 -12.70 7.56 0.43
CA ARG A 281 -12.01 6.45 1.12
C ARG A 281 -11.35 5.53 0.12
N ILE A 282 -10.31 4.82 0.57
CA ILE A 282 -9.66 3.79 -0.25
C ILE A 282 -10.54 2.56 -0.48
N SER A 283 -11.65 2.43 0.24
CA SER A 283 -12.62 1.34 0.10
C SER A 283 -13.63 1.54 -1.01
N GLU A 284 -13.67 2.73 -1.62
CA GLU A 284 -14.44 3.04 -2.83
C GLU A 284 -13.71 2.47 -4.05
N LEU A 285 -13.82 1.16 -4.27
CA LEU A 285 -13.09 0.44 -5.32
C LEU A 285 -13.57 0.82 -6.72
N GLU A 286 -14.78 1.36 -6.87
CA GLU A 286 -15.31 1.89 -8.13
C GLU A 286 -14.45 3.04 -8.69
N ARG A 287 -13.66 3.71 -7.85
CA ARG A 287 -12.73 4.77 -8.26
C ARG A 287 -11.41 4.23 -8.82
N GLU A 288 -11.20 2.92 -8.78
CA GLU A 288 -9.98 2.27 -9.28
C GLU A 288 -10.03 2.00 -10.78
N VAL A 289 -11.22 1.98 -11.36
CA VAL A 289 -11.45 1.61 -12.76
C VAL A 289 -12.26 2.69 -13.47
N ALA A 290 -11.89 3.01 -14.70
CA ALA A 290 -12.67 3.89 -15.57
C ALA A 290 -12.47 3.50 -17.02
N SER A 291 -13.51 3.71 -17.84
CA SER A 291 -13.42 3.61 -19.31
C SER A 291 -13.78 4.95 -19.95
N PHE A 292 -13.02 5.32 -20.96
CA PHE A 292 -13.23 6.52 -21.77
C PHE A 292 -13.37 6.08 -23.22
N LYS A 293 -14.49 6.43 -23.87
CA LYS A 293 -14.66 6.14 -25.29
C LYS A 293 -13.82 7.10 -26.13
N SER A 294 -13.16 6.58 -27.16
CA SER A 294 -12.49 7.40 -28.16
C SER A 294 -13.54 8.19 -28.94
N VAL A 295 -13.21 9.44 -29.29
CA VAL A 295 -14.06 10.29 -30.13
C VAL A 295 -13.97 9.85 -31.60
N ASP A 296 -12.80 9.35 -32.01
CA ASP A 296 -12.46 9.12 -33.42
C ASP A 296 -12.40 7.64 -33.81
N SER A 297 -12.69 6.72 -32.87
CA SER A 297 -12.65 5.29 -33.13
C SER A 297 -13.60 4.51 -32.21
N ASN A 298 -13.91 3.26 -32.58
CA ASN A 298 -14.62 2.33 -31.69
C ASN A 298 -13.75 1.83 -30.52
N GLY A 299 -12.58 2.43 -30.29
CA GLY A 299 -11.71 2.07 -29.17
C GLY A 299 -12.18 2.67 -27.84
N ALA A 300 -11.89 1.97 -26.76
CA ALA A 300 -12.03 2.48 -25.40
C ALA A 300 -10.66 2.54 -24.71
N LEU A 301 -10.38 3.65 -24.04
CA LEU A 301 -9.25 3.77 -23.13
C LEU A 301 -9.71 3.30 -21.75
N VAL A 302 -9.09 2.24 -21.24
CA VAL A 302 -9.29 1.76 -19.88
C VAL A 302 -8.21 2.36 -18.98
N HIS A 303 -8.64 2.99 -17.90
CA HIS A 303 -7.77 3.50 -16.85
C HIS A 303 -7.93 2.65 -15.59
N LEU A 304 -6.82 2.10 -15.13
CA LEU A 304 -6.73 1.30 -13.91
C LEU A 304 -5.75 2.00 -12.97
N SER A 305 -6.18 2.29 -11.74
CA SER A 305 -5.33 2.90 -10.74
C SER A 305 -5.73 2.46 -9.35
N GLN A 306 -4.77 2.21 -8.47
CA GLN A 306 -5.12 1.90 -7.08
C GLN A 306 -5.67 3.14 -6.38
N ASN A 307 -6.80 2.97 -5.69
CA ASN A 307 -7.37 4.01 -4.86
C ASN A 307 -6.49 4.16 -3.61
N ARG A 308 -6.22 5.42 -3.27
CA ARG A 308 -5.17 5.82 -2.32
C ARG A 308 -5.55 7.11 -1.60
N VAL A 309 -4.83 7.42 -0.54
CA VAL A 309 -5.00 8.69 0.18
C VAL A 309 -4.52 9.85 -0.70
N THR A 310 -5.45 10.73 -1.09
CA THR A 310 -5.18 11.92 -1.92
C THR A 310 -5.18 13.22 -1.11
N LYS A 311 -5.55 13.15 0.17
CA LYS A 311 -5.52 14.31 1.06
C LYS A 311 -4.09 14.70 1.36
N LYS A 312 -3.74 15.96 1.06
CA LYS A 312 -2.44 16.53 1.37
C LYS A 312 -2.27 16.71 2.89
N MET A 313 -1.43 15.88 3.49
CA MET A 313 -0.97 16.01 4.87
C MET A 313 0.05 17.12 5.01
N ASN A 314 0.03 17.82 6.15
CA ASN A 314 0.97 18.88 6.48
C ASN A 314 1.89 18.43 7.62
N PHE A 315 2.95 17.70 7.26
CA PHE A 315 3.99 17.27 8.17
C PHE A 315 4.99 18.42 8.38
N SER A 316 5.08 18.96 9.60
CA SER A 316 5.92 20.15 9.84
C SER A 316 7.44 19.87 9.78
N TRP A 317 7.81 18.59 9.84
CA TRP A 317 9.18 18.08 9.94
C TRP A 317 9.79 17.65 8.60
N ILE A 318 9.03 17.69 7.50
CA ILE A 318 9.49 17.32 6.15
C ILE A 318 9.29 18.47 5.17
N LYS A 319 10.24 18.67 4.28
CA LYS A 319 10.18 19.67 3.21
C LYS A 319 10.53 19.02 1.87
N SER A 320 9.97 19.54 0.78
CA SER A 320 10.44 19.16 -0.56
C SER A 320 11.83 19.71 -0.78
N SER A 321 12.75 18.87 -1.26
CA SER A 321 14.13 19.28 -1.50
C SER A 321 14.25 20.27 -2.67
N GLN A 322 15.36 21.00 -2.73
CA GLN A 322 15.64 21.88 -3.86
C GLN A 322 15.68 21.11 -5.18
N PHE A 323 16.24 19.89 -5.17
CA PHE A 323 16.24 19.00 -6.34
C PHE A 323 14.82 18.62 -6.76
N ALA A 324 13.95 18.23 -5.83
CA ALA A 324 12.57 17.89 -6.15
C ALA A 324 11.82 19.08 -6.77
N ASN A 325 12.05 20.27 -6.24
CA ASN A 325 11.40 21.49 -6.71
C ASN A 325 11.85 21.89 -8.14
N SER A 326 13.05 21.51 -8.58
CA SER A 326 13.51 21.77 -9.95
C SER A 326 12.97 20.76 -10.99
N LEU A 327 12.45 19.61 -10.55
CA LEU A 327 11.93 18.59 -11.46
C LEU A 327 10.61 19.01 -12.13
N GLN A 328 10.57 18.88 -13.45
CA GLN A 328 9.35 18.99 -14.24
C GLN A 328 8.57 17.66 -14.22
N ILE A 329 7.28 17.73 -13.95
CA ILE A 329 6.41 16.55 -13.91
C ILE A 329 5.97 16.20 -15.34
N PRO A 330 6.09 14.94 -15.76
CA PRO A 330 5.66 14.53 -17.10
C PRO A 330 4.14 14.61 -17.24
N ALA A 331 3.68 14.80 -18.49
CA ALA A 331 2.25 14.77 -18.81
C ALA A 331 1.64 13.36 -18.77
N HIS A 332 2.47 12.31 -18.90
CA HIS A 332 2.01 10.92 -18.84
C HIS A 332 1.80 10.46 -17.39
N MET A 333 0.92 9.47 -17.16
CA MET A 333 0.55 9.01 -15.81
C MET A 333 1.63 8.21 -15.07
N GLY A 334 2.72 7.80 -15.73
CA GLY A 334 3.81 7.01 -15.12
C GLY A 334 4.63 7.75 -14.05
N GLY A 335 4.66 9.08 -14.08
CA GLY A 335 5.49 9.88 -13.17
C GLY A 335 7.00 9.77 -13.46
N LEU A 336 7.80 10.42 -12.63
CA LEU A 336 9.25 10.32 -12.62
C LEU A 336 9.70 9.08 -11.83
N ASN A 337 10.69 8.35 -12.34
CA ASN A 337 11.32 7.22 -11.65
C ASN A 337 12.59 7.66 -10.92
N ARG A 338 12.96 6.94 -9.85
CA ARG A 338 14.23 7.14 -9.12
C ARG A 338 15.41 6.47 -9.84
N MET A 339 15.83 7.06 -10.95
CA MET A 339 16.83 6.51 -11.86
C MET A 339 18.26 6.43 -11.27
N GLU A 340 18.49 6.98 -10.08
CA GLU A 340 19.73 6.83 -9.30
C GLU A 340 19.86 5.43 -8.71
N SER A 341 18.74 4.73 -8.47
CA SER A 341 18.75 3.33 -8.06
C SER A 341 19.23 2.44 -9.22
N PRO A 342 20.29 1.64 -9.03
CA PRO A 342 20.79 0.75 -10.08
C PRO A 342 19.74 -0.31 -10.48
N PHE A 343 18.97 -0.81 -9.51
CA PHE A 343 17.91 -1.80 -9.77
C PHE A 343 16.78 -1.23 -10.63
N ILE A 344 16.35 0.01 -10.35
CA ILE A 344 15.31 0.68 -11.13
C ILE A 344 15.83 1.00 -12.53
N ARG A 345 17.05 1.54 -12.64
CA ARG A 345 17.66 1.88 -13.92
C ARG A 345 17.77 0.64 -14.82
N GLN A 346 18.34 -0.44 -14.30
CA GLN A 346 18.47 -1.70 -15.03
C GLN A 346 17.11 -2.21 -15.50
N PHE A 347 16.11 -2.26 -14.62
CA PHE A 347 14.77 -2.70 -14.99
C PHE A 347 14.19 -1.87 -16.14
N ILE A 348 14.29 -0.54 -16.08
CA ILE A 348 13.77 0.35 -17.14
C ILE A 348 14.52 0.13 -18.45
N GLU A 349 15.83 -0.06 -18.43
CA GLU A 349 16.65 -0.34 -19.62
C GLU A 349 16.30 -1.70 -20.25
N GLU A 350 16.08 -2.73 -19.44
CA GLU A 350 15.64 -4.05 -19.90
C GLU A 350 14.25 -3.99 -20.55
N GLN A 351 13.29 -3.28 -19.93
CA GLN A 351 11.94 -3.12 -20.50
C GLN A 351 11.98 -2.33 -21.81
N ARG A 352 12.80 -1.27 -21.91
CA ARG A 352 13.02 -0.54 -23.16
C ARG A 352 13.58 -1.45 -24.25
N THR A 353 14.54 -2.30 -23.90
CA THR A 353 15.16 -3.24 -24.84
C THR A 353 14.16 -4.30 -25.32
N LYS A 354 13.37 -4.88 -24.42
CA LYS A 354 12.30 -5.84 -24.77
C LYS A 354 11.28 -5.21 -25.70
N PHE A 355 10.77 -4.02 -25.35
CA PHE A 355 9.81 -3.29 -26.17
C PHE A 355 10.37 -2.93 -27.56
N ALA A 356 11.66 -2.57 -27.65
CA ALA A 356 12.32 -2.30 -28.92
C ALA A 356 12.47 -3.57 -29.79
N LYS A 357 12.71 -4.73 -29.18
CA LYS A 357 12.78 -6.03 -29.89
C LYS A 357 11.41 -6.49 -30.37
N GLU A 358 10.37 -6.31 -29.57
CA GLU A 358 8.97 -6.63 -29.93
C GLU A 358 8.41 -5.70 -31.01
N ARG A 359 8.98 -4.51 -31.19
CA ARG A 359 8.64 -3.55 -32.26
C ARG A 359 9.20 -3.88 -33.64
N GLN A 360 9.90 -5.00 -33.86
CA GLN A 360 10.23 -5.40 -35.25
C GLN A 360 8.94 -5.57 -36.08
N PRO A 361 8.89 -5.02 -37.31
CA PRO A 361 7.64 -4.66 -37.95
C PRO A 361 6.86 -5.88 -38.43
N SER A 362 5.67 -6.09 -37.86
CA SER A 362 4.56 -6.72 -38.59
C SER A 362 3.77 -5.70 -39.42
N ALA A 363 4.38 -4.55 -39.75
CA ALA A 363 3.88 -3.63 -40.77
C ALA A 363 4.24 -4.19 -42.16
N GLY A 364 3.47 -5.17 -42.62
CA GLY A 364 3.63 -5.72 -43.96
C GLY A 364 2.90 -7.02 -44.18
N LYS A 365 1.55 -7.02 -44.08
CA LYS A 365 0.62 -7.94 -44.79
C LYS A 365 -0.85 -7.72 -44.40
N TYR A 366 -1.31 -6.47 -44.45
CA TYR A 366 -2.75 -6.18 -44.55
C TYR A 366 -2.96 -4.96 -45.46
N PHE A 367 -2.42 -5.02 -46.68
CA PHE A 367 -3.02 -4.28 -47.78
C PHE A 367 -3.84 -5.29 -48.57
N ARG A 368 -5.15 -5.02 -48.67
CA ARG A 368 -6.05 -5.68 -49.62
C ARG A 368 -5.44 -5.54 -51.01
N GLU A 369 -5.20 -6.65 -51.69
CA GLU A 369 -5.22 -6.63 -53.15
C GLU A 369 -6.68 -6.55 -53.56
N GLU A 370 -7.10 -5.36 -54.01
CA GLU A 370 -8.19 -5.27 -54.97
C GLU A 370 -7.70 -5.88 -56.28
N ARG A 371 -8.40 -6.92 -56.75
CA ARG A 371 -8.76 -7.10 -58.15
C ARG A 371 -9.96 -8.01 -58.28
#